data_AF-A0AAX4JV07-F1
#
_entry.id   AF-A0AAX4JV07-F1
#
_cell.length_a   1.000
_cell.length_b   1.000
_cell.length_c   1.000
_cell.angle_alpha   90.00
_cell.angle_beta   90.00
_cell.angle_gamma   90.00
#
_symmetry.space_group_name_H-M   'P 1'
#
loop_
_entity.id
_entity.type
_entity.pdbx_description
1 polymer ?
#
loop_
_entity_poly.entity_id
_entity_poly.type
_entity_poly.pdbx_seq_one_letter_code
_entity_poly.pdbx_strand_id
1 'polypeptide(L)'
;MPVKREYKHEVYSASEDESKPSVERHKKAKKTPSSPRKERKLWTEAEETQFNDAINNIVKKNIWSEIKTNFPELSSSRSADVCINHWIAMYKKWQKS
;
A
#
# COMPACT_ATOMS: atom_id res chain seq x y z
N MET A 1 0.41 -17.97 -36.51
CA MET A 1 1.41 -16.89 -36.70
C MET A 1 0.75 -15.75 -37.47
N PRO A 2 0.75 -14.51 -36.98
CA PRO A 2 0.19 -13.38 -37.71
C PRO A 2 1.26 -12.67 -38.54
N VAL A 3 0.94 -12.43 -39.81
CA VAL A 3 1.79 -11.74 -40.80
C VAL A 3 1.68 -10.22 -40.61
N LYS A 4 2.85 -9.58 -40.62
CA LYS A 4 3.08 -8.12 -40.60
C LYS A 4 2.45 -7.42 -41.81
N ARG A 5 1.98 -6.18 -41.65
CA ARG A 5 2.48 -5.03 -42.42
C ARG A 5 1.99 -3.70 -41.86
N GLU A 6 2.96 -2.81 -41.75
CA GLU A 6 2.94 -1.38 -41.47
C GLU A 6 2.13 -0.63 -42.54
N TYR A 7 1.50 0.50 -42.20
CA TYR A 7 1.81 1.80 -42.84
C TYR A 7 1.02 2.96 -42.20
N LYS A 8 1.80 3.94 -41.71
CA LYS A 8 1.71 5.41 -41.87
C LYS A 8 0.34 6.13 -41.75
N HIS A 9 0.27 7.11 -40.84
CA HIS A 9 0.56 8.54 -41.11
C HIS A 9 -0.53 9.13 -42.03
N GLU A 10 -1.46 9.93 -41.50
CA GLU A 10 -1.32 11.38 -41.47
C GLU A 10 -2.54 12.06 -40.87
N VAL A 11 -2.23 13.16 -40.19
CA VAL A 11 -3.10 14.14 -39.57
C VAL A 11 -3.79 14.93 -40.67
N TYR A 12 -5.10 15.17 -40.61
CA TYR A 12 -5.65 16.44 -41.10
C TYR A 12 -6.88 16.89 -40.28
N SER A 13 -6.69 18.06 -39.71
CA SER A 13 -7.67 18.98 -39.12
C SER A 13 -8.56 19.59 -40.21
N ALA A 14 -9.85 19.81 -39.90
CA ALA A 14 -10.77 20.84 -40.45
C ALA A 14 -12.22 20.33 -40.27
N SER A 15 -12.98 20.81 -39.29
CA SER A 15 -13.77 22.05 -39.23
C SER A 15 -15.20 21.88 -39.78
N GLU A 16 -16.17 22.10 -38.88
CA GLU A 16 -17.51 22.69 -39.04
C GLU A 16 -18.40 22.22 -40.21
N ASP A 17 -19.56 21.62 -39.89
CA ASP A 17 -20.85 22.32 -39.82
C ASP A 17 -22.05 21.35 -39.88
N GLU A 18 -23.12 21.74 -39.20
CA GLU A 18 -24.53 21.35 -39.30
C GLU A 18 -24.94 19.93 -39.78
N SER A 19 -25.53 19.18 -38.85
CA SER A 19 -26.89 18.59 -38.99
C SER A 19 -27.14 17.57 -37.88
N LYS A 20 -27.99 17.92 -36.90
CA LYS A 20 -28.50 16.95 -35.92
C LYS A 20 -29.61 16.11 -36.56
N PRO A 21 -29.61 14.78 -36.38
CA PRO A 21 -30.85 14.09 -36.11
C PRO A 21 -30.93 13.85 -34.61
N SER A 22 -32.05 14.27 -34.04
CA SER A 22 -32.49 13.98 -32.68
C SER A 22 -32.54 12.47 -32.44
N VAL A 23 -31.41 11.87 -32.08
CA VAL A 23 -31.39 10.53 -31.51
C VAL A 23 -31.65 10.72 -30.02
N GLU A 24 -32.88 10.43 -29.64
CA GLU A 24 -33.33 10.25 -28.27
C GLU A 24 -32.44 9.20 -27.60
N ARG A 25 -31.28 9.63 -27.11
CA ARG A 25 -30.37 8.79 -26.36
C ARG A 25 -31.07 8.54 -25.04
N HIS A 26 -31.76 7.40 -24.95
CA HIS A 26 -32.03 6.74 -23.70
C HIS A 26 -30.69 6.66 -22.96
N LYS A 27 -30.45 7.64 -22.08
CA LYS A 27 -29.35 7.61 -21.12
C LYS A 27 -29.64 6.38 -20.28
N LYS A 28 -29.06 5.24 -20.64
CA LYS A 28 -28.91 4.11 -19.73
C LYS A 28 -28.10 4.69 -18.58
N ALA A 29 -28.82 5.15 -17.55
CA ALA A 29 -28.23 5.52 -16.30
C ALA A 29 -27.46 4.29 -15.87
N LYS A 30 -26.13 4.33 -16.01
CA LYS A 30 -25.25 3.35 -15.38
C LYS A 30 -25.52 3.53 -13.91
N LYS A 31 -26.45 2.73 -13.37
CA LYS A 31 -26.60 2.52 -11.93
C LYS A 31 -25.27 1.90 -11.52
N THR A 32 -24.32 2.74 -11.13
CA THR A 32 -23.18 2.30 -10.35
C THR A 32 -23.78 1.64 -9.13
N PRO A 33 -23.56 0.34 -8.86
CA PRO A 33 -23.89 -0.20 -7.57
C PRO A 33 -22.95 0.51 -6.59
N SER A 34 -23.47 1.57 -5.95
CA SER A 34 -22.86 2.16 -4.77
C SER A 34 -23.03 1.13 -3.66
N SER A 35 -22.24 0.06 -3.70
CA SER A 35 -22.10 -0.83 -2.57
C SER A 35 -21.69 0.05 -1.40
N PRO A 36 -22.41 0.02 -0.27
CA PRO A 36 -21.92 0.66 0.95
C PRO A 36 -20.50 0.11 1.17
N ARG A 37 -19.51 1.01 1.18
CA ARG A 37 -18.15 0.64 1.54
C ARG A 37 -18.27 0.09 2.96
N LYS A 38 -18.10 -1.23 3.15
CA LYS A 38 -18.17 -1.86 4.47
C LYS A 38 -17.36 -0.99 5.42
N GLU A 39 -18.03 -0.44 6.43
CA GLU A 39 -17.37 0.39 7.43
C GLU A 39 -16.23 -0.44 8.02
N ARG A 40 -15.03 0.15 8.04
CA ARG A 40 -13.87 -0.54 8.60
C ARG A 40 -14.16 -0.72 10.08
N LYS A 41 -14.17 -1.98 10.52
CA LYS A 41 -14.35 -2.30 11.94
C LYS A 41 -13.22 -1.60 12.71
N LEU A 42 -13.60 -0.89 13.77
CA LEU A 42 -12.65 -0.27 14.69
C LEU A 42 -11.90 -1.39 15.41
N TRP A 43 -10.60 -1.14 15.69
CA TRP A 43 -9.80 -2.06 16.46
C TRP A 43 -10.28 -2.08 17.91
N THR A 44 -10.41 -3.28 18.47
CA THR A 44 -10.65 -3.43 19.90
C THR A 44 -9.33 -3.41 20.66
N GLU A 45 -9.36 -3.00 21.94
CA GLU A 45 -8.16 -2.97 22.79
C GLU A 45 -7.47 -4.34 22.87
N ALA A 46 -8.25 -5.43 22.87
CA ALA A 46 -7.72 -6.78 22.82
C ALA A 46 -7.00 -7.11 21.50
N GLU A 47 -7.49 -6.62 20.37
CA GLU A 47 -6.83 -6.80 19.07
C GLU A 47 -5.56 -5.91 18.98
N GLU A 48 -5.59 -4.70 19.52
CA GLU A 48 -4.42 -3.80 19.55
C GLU A 48 -3.29 -4.35 20.41
N THR A 49 -3.60 -4.90 21.59
CA THR A 49 -2.59 -5.55 22.45
C THR A 49 -1.95 -6.74 21.76
N GLN A 50 -2.75 -7.63 21.16
CA GLN A 50 -2.23 -8.77 20.39
C GLN A 50 -1.40 -8.32 19.18
N PHE A 51 -1.83 -7.27 18.48
CA PHE A 51 -1.11 -6.72 17.34
C PHE A 51 0.25 -6.15 17.76
N ASN A 52 0.29 -5.39 18.86
CA ASN A 52 1.53 -4.85 19.41
C ASN A 52 2.49 -5.96 19.86
N ASP A 53 1.98 -7.02 20.47
CA ASP A 53 2.79 -8.18 20.85
C ASP A 53 3.32 -8.96 19.64
N ALA A 54 2.53 -9.07 18.57
CA ALA A 54 2.98 -9.65 17.31
C ALA A 54 4.14 -8.85 16.72
N ILE A 55 4.04 -7.51 16.67
CA ILE A 55 5.13 -6.64 16.23
C ILE A 55 6.37 -6.84 17.10
N ASN A 56 6.21 -6.82 18.42
CA ASN A 56 7.32 -7.00 19.35
C ASN A 56 8.07 -8.32 19.09
N ASN A 57 7.34 -9.41 18.84
CA ASN A 57 7.93 -10.71 18.55
C ASN A 57 8.66 -10.75 17.20
N ILE A 58 8.12 -10.09 16.16
CA ILE A 58 8.78 -9.98 14.86
C ILE A 58 10.09 -9.19 14.99
N VAL A 59 10.04 -8.05 15.67
CA VAL A 59 11.22 -7.19 15.84
C VAL A 59 12.30 -7.92 16.62
N LYS A 60 11.98 -8.57 17.75
CA LYS A 60 12.96 -9.33 18.54
C LYS A 60 13.68 -10.41 17.72
N LYS A 61 12.99 -11.08 16.81
CA LYS A 61 13.57 -12.13 15.95
C LYS A 61 14.48 -11.57 14.86
N ASN A 62 14.11 -10.44 14.27
CA ASN A 62 14.74 -9.94 13.05
C ASN A 62 15.72 -8.77 13.28
N ILE A 63 15.60 -8.02 14.38
CA ILE A 63 16.35 -6.78 14.60
C ILE A 63 17.87 -6.98 14.51
N TRP A 64 18.38 -8.09 15.03
CA TRP A 64 19.81 -8.37 14.96
C TRP A 64 20.27 -8.66 13.53
N SER A 65 19.50 -9.42 12.76
CA SER A 65 19.79 -9.70 11.36
C SER A 65 19.82 -8.41 10.54
N GLU A 66 18.85 -7.52 10.76
CA GLU A 66 18.77 -6.22 10.09
C GLU A 66 19.96 -5.32 10.44
N ILE A 67 20.35 -5.27 11.71
CA ILE A 67 21.51 -4.48 12.17
C ILE A 67 22.81 -5.00 11.54
N LYS A 68 23.01 -6.31 11.49
CA LYS A 68 24.22 -6.88 10.88
C LYS A 68 24.31 -6.58 9.38
N THR A 69 23.21 -6.65 8.66
CA THR A 69 23.19 -6.47 7.21
C THR A 69 23.28 -5.01 6.81
N ASN A 70 22.51 -4.14 7.46
CA ASN A 70 22.33 -2.75 7.03
C ASN A 70 23.16 -1.75 7.84
N PHE A 71 23.59 -2.11 9.06
CA PHE A 71 24.27 -1.20 9.99
C PHE A 71 25.55 -1.84 10.57
N PRO A 72 26.58 -2.07 9.74
CA PRO A 72 27.78 -2.79 10.15
C PRO A 72 28.51 -2.11 11.33
N GLU A 73 28.56 -0.78 11.39
CA GLU A 73 29.18 -0.03 12.50
C GLU A 73 28.55 -0.32 13.87
N LEU A 74 27.22 -0.46 13.89
CA LEU A 74 26.47 -0.85 15.09
C LEU A 74 26.74 -2.31 15.45
N SER A 75 26.81 -3.20 14.46
CA SER A 75 27.10 -4.62 14.68
C SER A 75 28.54 -4.87 15.16
N SER A 76 29.49 -3.98 14.84
CA SER A 76 30.88 -4.07 15.31
C SER A 76 31.04 -3.69 16.78
N SER A 77 30.14 -2.86 17.32
CA SER A 77 30.25 -2.31 18.68
C SER A 77 29.25 -2.92 19.66
N ARG A 78 28.21 -3.61 19.17
CA ARG A 78 27.10 -4.14 19.99
C ARG A 78 26.83 -5.61 19.67
N SER A 79 26.33 -6.35 20.67
CA SER A 79 25.85 -7.72 20.51
C SER A 79 24.34 -7.78 20.27
N ALA A 80 23.87 -8.92 19.76
CA ALA A 80 22.46 -9.22 19.56
C ALA A 80 21.62 -8.95 20.81
N ASP A 81 22.08 -9.42 21.97
CA ASP A 81 21.37 -9.29 23.25
C ASP A 81 21.22 -7.82 23.67
N VAL A 82 22.24 -6.99 23.43
CA VAL A 82 22.17 -5.57 23.74
C VAL A 82 21.14 -4.87 22.86
N CYS A 83 21.08 -5.19 21.57
CA CYS A 83 20.08 -4.64 20.65
C CYS A 83 18.66 -5.06 21.04
N ILE A 84 18.45 -6.33 21.38
CA ILE A 84 17.14 -6.85 21.83
C ILE A 84 16.71 -6.19 23.14
N ASN A 85 17.62 -6.07 24.11
CA ASN A 85 17.33 -5.42 25.40
C ASN A 85 17.03 -3.92 25.23
N HIS A 86 17.75 -3.25 24.34
CA HIS A 86 17.49 -1.85 24.01
C HIS A 86 16.09 -1.67 23.41
N TRP A 87 15.70 -2.54 22.47
CA TRP A 87 14.34 -2.55 21.92
C TRP A 87 13.27 -2.77 23.00
N ILE A 88 13.46 -3.74 23.90
CA ILE A 88 12.51 -4.01 24.99
C ILE A 88 12.34 -2.77 25.89
N ALA A 89 13.43 -2.07 26.18
CA ALA A 89 13.37 -0.83 26.95
C ALA A 89 12.58 0.27 26.23
N MET A 90 12.75 0.39 24.91
CA MET A 90 11.97 1.33 24.09
C MET A 90 10.48 0.97 24.04
N TYR A 91 10.16 -0.30 23.78
CA TYR A 91 8.78 -0.79 23.72
C TYR A 91 8.03 -0.52 25.04
N LYS A 92 8.68 -0.77 26.19
CA LYS A 92 8.12 -0.46 27.51
C LYS A 92 7.90 1.04 27.74
N LYS A 93 8.71 1.92 27.14
CA LYS A 93 8.50 3.36 27.22
C LYS A 93 7.28 3.78 26.42
N TRP A 94 7.08 3.22 25.23
CA TRP A 94 5.91 3.50 24.40
C TRP A 94 4.59 3.05 25.02
N GLN A 95 4.58 1.93 25.74
CA GLN A 95 3.36 1.47 26.43
C GLN A 95 2.99 2.31 27.67
N LYS A 96 3.90 3.13 28.19
CA LYS A 96 3.67 3.97 29.38
C LYS A 96 3.31 5.41 29.05
N SER A 97 3.43 5.80 27.78
CA SER A 97 3.06 7.14 27.28
C SER A 97 1.64 7.12 26.75
#